data_AF-A0A9X6NFX7-F1
#
_entry.id   AF-A0A9X6NFX7-F1
#
_cell.length_a   1.000
_cell.length_b   1.000
_cell.length_c   1.000
_cell.angle_alpha   90.00
_cell.angle_beta   90.00
_cell.angle_gamma   90.00
#
_symmetry.space_group_name_H-M   'P 1'
#
loop_
_entity.id
_entity.type
_entity.pdbx_description
1 polymer ?
#
loop_
_entity_poly.entity_id
_entity_poly.type
_entity_poly.pdbx_seq_one_letter_code
_entity_poly.pdbx_strand_id
1 'polypeptide(L)'
;MPTIGPPAQPSLTQRDEEAAVRAARFDMVVRWAIYGGQVAASTALFHPFACARVLMDLGYDPVAPTLSRTLFGKPCLVLPNITFYVRFMRNRDGRGALWRGFGANFCGVLVGNLTNDIAYHLVDEFIKRKVRSSRGKRGASLWWLIKRTPVIRLPISRKT
;
A
#
# COMPACT_ATOMS: atom_id res chain seq x y z
N MET A 1 -2.36 -48.50 -39.75
CA MET A 1 -3.13 -47.29 -39.39
C MET A 1 -3.22 -47.26 -37.86
N PRO A 2 -2.45 -46.41 -37.15
CA PRO A 2 -2.59 -46.33 -35.69
C PRO A 2 -3.93 -45.67 -35.35
N THR A 3 -4.81 -46.42 -34.71
CA THR A 3 -6.09 -45.94 -34.20
C THR A 3 -5.82 -44.99 -33.04
N ILE A 4 -5.98 -43.69 -33.29
CA ILE A 4 -5.92 -42.66 -32.24
C ILE A 4 -7.16 -42.86 -31.37
N GLY A 5 -6.99 -43.54 -30.23
CA GLY A 5 -8.03 -43.62 -29.21
C GLY A 5 -8.39 -42.22 -28.70
N PRO A 6 -9.65 -41.98 -28.30
CA PRO A 6 -10.09 -40.67 -27.83
C PRO A 6 -9.22 -40.21 -26.65
N PRO A 7 -8.88 -38.90 -26.57
CA PRO A 7 -8.00 -38.38 -25.54
C PRO A 7 -8.59 -38.71 -24.16
N ALA A 8 -7.75 -39.29 -23.29
CA ALA A 8 -8.11 -39.61 -21.91
C ALA A 8 -8.69 -38.37 -21.23
N GLN A 9 -9.97 -38.43 -20.86
CA GLN A 9 -10.65 -37.30 -20.25
C GLN A 9 -10.16 -37.12 -18.80
N PRO A 10 -9.72 -35.92 -18.39
CA PRO A 10 -9.34 -35.66 -17.00
C PRO A 10 -10.56 -35.81 -16.08
N SER A 11 -10.33 -36.26 -14.85
CA SER A 11 -11.36 -36.49 -13.83
C SER A 11 -12.13 -35.20 -13.51
N LEU A 12 -13.40 -35.33 -13.11
CA LEU A 12 -14.31 -34.21 -12.82
C LEU A 12 -13.69 -33.19 -11.84
N THR A 13 -13.05 -33.70 -10.78
CA THR A 13 -12.37 -32.89 -9.75
C THR A 13 -11.21 -32.08 -10.32
N GLN A 14 -10.45 -32.64 -11.27
CA GLN A 14 -9.32 -31.95 -11.88
C GLN A 14 -9.80 -30.81 -12.78
N ARG A 15 -10.92 -30.99 -13.51
CA ARG A 15 -11.52 -29.92 -14.32
C ARG A 15 -12.03 -28.76 -13.45
N ASP A 16 -12.63 -29.07 -12.31
CA ASP A 16 -13.14 -28.07 -11.37
C ASP A 16 -11.99 -27.28 -10.73
N GLU A 17 -10.90 -27.96 -10.36
CA GLU A 17 -9.67 -27.33 -9.85
C GLU A 17 -8.99 -26.43 -10.90
N GLU A 18 -8.86 -26.90 -12.14
CA GLU A 18 -8.29 -26.11 -13.25
C GLU A 18 -9.13 -24.87 -13.56
N ALA A 19 -10.46 -25.00 -13.52
CA ALA A 19 -11.38 -23.88 -13.69
C ALA A 19 -11.26 -22.86 -12.54
N ALA A 20 -11.15 -23.33 -11.29
CA ALA A 20 -10.97 -22.47 -10.12
C ALA A 20 -9.62 -21.73 -10.16
N VAL A 21 -8.53 -22.41 -10.50
CA VAL A 21 -7.20 -21.79 -10.66
C VAL A 21 -7.22 -20.75 -11.77
N ARG A 22 -7.88 -21.05 -12.89
CA ARG A 22 -8.03 -20.11 -14.00
C ARG A 22 -8.84 -18.88 -13.56
N ALA A 23 -9.96 -19.07 -12.87
CA ALA A 23 -10.77 -17.97 -12.34
C ALA A 23 -9.99 -17.10 -11.34
N ALA A 24 -9.24 -17.72 -10.41
CA ALA A 24 -8.42 -17.00 -9.44
C ALA A 24 -7.30 -16.18 -10.12
N ARG A 25 -6.67 -16.73 -11.17
CA ARG A 25 -5.67 -16.00 -11.97
C ARG A 25 -6.30 -14.83 -12.70
N PHE A 26 -7.48 -15.00 -13.28
CA PHE A 26 -8.20 -13.91 -13.94
C PHE A 26 -8.59 -12.81 -12.94
N ASP A 27 -9.15 -13.17 -11.79
CA ASP A 27 -9.51 -12.21 -10.73
C ASP A 27 -8.29 -11.42 -10.25
N MET A 28 -7.17 -12.11 -10.02
CA MET A 28 -5.90 -11.48 -9.68
C MET A 28 -5.47 -10.47 -10.76
N VAL A 29 -5.47 -10.85 -12.03
CA VAL A 29 -5.07 -9.96 -13.14
C VAL A 29 -6.00 -8.75 -13.24
N VAL A 30 -7.32 -8.96 -13.14
CA VAL A 30 -8.30 -7.87 -13.18
C VAL A 30 -8.11 -6.91 -12.01
N ARG A 31 -7.91 -7.43 -10.80
CA ARG A 31 -7.65 -6.62 -9.60
C ARG A 31 -6.38 -5.79 -9.74
N TRP A 32 -5.31 -6.39 -10.23
CA TRP A 32 -4.04 -5.70 -10.50
C TRP A 32 -4.18 -4.65 -11.61
N ALA A 33 -4.98 -4.91 -12.65
CA ALA A 33 -5.23 -3.95 -13.72
C ALA A 33 -6.03 -2.73 -13.23
N ILE A 34 -7.09 -2.96 -12.44
CA ILE A 34 -7.89 -1.87 -11.84
C ILE A 34 -7.02 -1.03 -10.90
N TYR A 35 -6.24 -1.69 -10.04
CA TYR A 35 -5.34 -1.02 -9.11
C TYR A 35 -4.26 -0.22 -9.84
N GLY A 36 -3.60 -0.82 -10.83
CA GLY A 36 -2.63 -0.14 -11.68
C GLY A 36 -3.22 1.07 -12.40
N GLY A 37 -4.46 0.96 -12.89
CA GLY A 37 -5.21 2.06 -13.48
C GLY A 37 -5.47 3.21 -12.49
N GLN A 38 -5.90 2.90 -11.27
CA GLN A 38 -6.12 3.90 -10.23
C GLN A 38 -4.82 4.59 -9.79
N VAL A 39 -3.73 3.85 -9.67
CA VAL A 39 -2.40 4.39 -9.38
C VAL A 39 -1.93 5.28 -10.53
N ALA A 40 -2.09 4.84 -11.78
CA ALA A 40 -1.71 5.64 -12.94
C ALA A 40 -2.51 6.95 -13.01
N ALA A 41 -3.82 6.89 -12.75
CA ALA A 41 -4.70 8.06 -12.76
C ALA A 41 -4.34 9.06 -11.65
N SER A 42 -4.15 8.59 -10.42
CA SER A 42 -3.75 9.45 -9.30
C SER A 42 -2.36 10.03 -9.51
N THR A 43 -1.39 9.21 -9.92
CA THR A 43 -0.03 9.69 -10.26
C THR A 43 -0.09 10.73 -11.36
N ALA A 44 -0.86 10.52 -12.43
CA ALA A 44 -0.96 11.46 -13.55
C ALA A 44 -1.53 12.82 -13.12
N LEU A 45 -2.49 12.81 -12.20
CA LEU A 45 -3.12 14.02 -11.68
C LEU A 45 -2.15 14.83 -10.79
N PHE A 46 -1.32 14.15 -10.00
CA PHE A 46 -0.36 14.80 -9.10
C PHE A 46 1.02 15.03 -9.70
N HIS A 47 1.36 14.38 -10.82
CA HIS A 47 2.64 14.52 -11.51
C HIS A 47 3.05 15.98 -11.82
N PRO A 48 2.17 16.86 -12.36
CA PRO A 48 2.54 18.26 -12.56
C PRO A 48 2.91 18.99 -11.26
N PHE A 49 2.25 18.66 -10.14
CA PHE A 49 2.57 19.23 -8.83
C PHE A 49 3.93 18.73 -8.31
N ALA A 50 4.25 17.46 -8.51
CA ALA A 50 5.53 16.89 -8.14
C ALA A 50 6.69 17.56 -8.91
N CYS A 51 6.54 17.75 -10.23
CA CYS A 51 7.53 18.47 -11.03
C CYS A 51 7.72 19.92 -10.56
N ALA A 52 6.65 20.64 -10.27
CA ALA A 52 6.73 22.01 -9.78
C ALA A 52 7.40 22.11 -8.40
N ARG A 53 7.12 21.16 -7.50
CA ARG A 53 7.77 21.10 -6.19
C ARG A 53 9.28 20.87 -6.31
N VAL A 54 9.69 19.91 -7.13
CA VAL A 54 11.13 19.65 -7.34
C VAL A 54 11.84 20.88 -7.92
N LEU A 55 11.19 21.63 -8.82
CA LEU A 55 11.77 22.88 -9.32
C LEU A 55 11.93 23.96 -8.24
N MET A 56 10.97 24.06 -7.33
CA MET A 56 11.09 24.94 -6.15
C MET A 56 12.26 24.49 -5.26
N ASP A 57 12.36 23.18 -4.98
CA ASP A 57 13.42 22.63 -4.13
C ASP A 57 14.81 22.77 -4.77
N LEU A 58 14.91 22.71 -6.10
CA LEU A 58 16.14 22.94 -6.86
C LEU A 58 16.56 24.42 -6.90
N GLY A 59 15.75 25.35 -6.39
CA GLY A 59 16.07 26.76 -6.36
C GLY A 59 16.11 27.41 -7.75
N TYR A 60 15.52 26.77 -8.77
CA TYR A 60 15.31 27.43 -10.05
C TYR A 60 14.17 28.42 -9.87
N ASP A 61 14.48 29.70 -9.63
CA ASP A 61 13.51 30.78 -9.50
C ASP A 61 13.45 31.63 -10.79
N PRO A 62 12.75 31.17 -11.85
CA PRO A 62 12.63 31.89 -13.10
C PRO A 62 11.63 33.06 -13.02
N VAL A 63 10.99 33.29 -11.87
CA VAL A 63 9.92 34.29 -11.73
C VAL A 63 10.29 35.27 -10.63
N ALA A 64 10.57 36.52 -11.02
CA ALA A 64 10.84 37.58 -10.07
C ALA A 64 9.68 37.73 -9.06
N PRO A 65 9.98 37.97 -7.78
CA PRO A 65 8.95 38.03 -6.74
C PRO A 65 7.96 39.16 -7.01
N THR A 66 6.69 38.81 -7.12
CA THR A 66 5.62 39.76 -7.41
C THR A 66 5.15 40.46 -6.15
N LEU A 67 5.04 41.80 -6.20
CA LEU A 67 4.42 42.60 -5.15
C LEU A 67 2.93 42.23 -5.07
N SER A 68 2.51 41.64 -3.96
CA SER A 68 1.11 41.31 -3.71
C SER A 68 0.67 41.83 -2.34
N ARG A 69 -0.64 41.84 -2.10
CA ARG A 69 -1.20 42.19 -0.80
C ARG A 69 -1.65 40.92 -0.10
N THR A 70 -1.27 40.78 1.16
CA THR A 70 -1.84 39.73 2.02
C THR A 70 -3.35 39.91 2.16
N LEU A 71 -4.07 38.87 2.60
CA LEU A 71 -5.51 38.96 2.87
C LEU A 71 -5.88 40.08 3.87
N PHE A 72 -4.91 40.56 4.65
CA PHE A 72 -5.02 41.70 5.57
C PHE A 72 -4.40 43.00 5.03
N GLY A 73 -4.25 43.14 3.72
CA GLY A 73 -3.89 44.39 3.05
C GLY A 73 -2.44 44.85 3.19
N LYS A 74 -1.59 44.12 3.92
CA LYS A 74 -0.17 44.46 4.04
C LYS A 74 0.58 44.13 2.74
N PRO A 75 1.40 45.04 2.20
CA PRO A 75 2.23 44.76 1.05
C PRO A 75 3.30 43.74 1.43
N CYS A 76 3.32 42.61 0.73
CA CYS A 76 4.33 41.57 0.90
C CYS A 76 4.81 41.09 -0.46
N LEU A 77 6.09 40.75 -0.58
CA LEU A 77 6.56 39.93 -1.69
C LEU A 77 5.97 38.54 -1.51
N VAL A 78 5.11 38.12 -2.43
CA VAL A 78 4.50 36.79 -2.39
C VAL A 78 5.20 35.92 -3.42
N LEU A 79 5.71 34.78 -2.96
CA LEU A 79 6.29 33.79 -3.84
C LEU A 79 5.15 33.10 -4.63
N PRO A 80 5.22 33.04 -5.97
CA PRO A 80 4.13 32.52 -6.78
C PRO A 80 3.81 31.06 -6.44
N ASN A 81 2.52 30.73 -6.38
CA ASN A 81 2.02 29.40 -6.05
C ASN A 81 2.52 28.33 -7.04
N ILE A 82 2.59 27.07 -6.60
CA ILE A 82 2.95 25.88 -7.38
C ILE A 82 2.17 25.80 -8.70
N THR A 83 0.88 26.17 -8.70
CA THR A 83 0.05 26.19 -9.93
C THR A 83 0.53 27.21 -10.97
N PHE A 84 1.09 28.34 -10.55
CA PHE A 84 1.72 29.32 -11.45
C PHE A 84 2.97 28.72 -12.10
N TYR A 85 3.79 28.02 -11.31
CA TYR A 85 4.96 27.29 -11.79
C TYR A 85 4.59 26.21 -12.83
N VAL A 86 3.53 25.43 -12.58
CA VAL A 86 3.00 24.45 -13.54
C VAL A 86 2.61 25.12 -14.86
N ARG A 87 1.91 26.26 -14.81
CA ARG A 87 1.51 27.00 -16.01
C ARG A 87 2.72 27.60 -16.75
N PHE A 88 3.69 28.13 -16.02
CA PHE A 88 4.93 28.67 -16.59
C PHE A 88 5.73 27.59 -17.34
N MET A 89 5.98 26.44 -16.70
CA MET A 89 6.61 25.30 -17.34
C MET A 89 5.87 24.83 -18.59
N ARG A 90 4.54 24.71 -18.51
CA ARG A 90 3.72 24.29 -19.64
C ARG A 90 3.86 25.23 -20.83
N ASN A 91 3.97 26.53 -20.56
CA ASN A 91 4.10 27.56 -21.59
C ASN A 91 5.53 27.64 -22.15
N ARG A 92 6.56 27.40 -21.31
CA ARG A 92 7.98 27.49 -21.70
C ARG A 92 8.47 26.21 -22.39
N ASP A 93 8.27 25.06 -21.76
CA ASP A 93 8.86 23.77 -22.16
C ASP A 93 7.83 22.81 -22.78
N GLY A 94 6.56 23.23 -22.83
CA GLY A 94 5.47 22.46 -23.43
C GLY A 94 4.90 21.37 -22.53
N ARG A 95 3.86 20.68 -23.02
CA ARG A 95 3.16 19.62 -22.27
C ARG A 95 4.02 18.38 -22.03
N GLY A 96 5.02 18.12 -22.88
CA GLY A 96 5.91 16.96 -22.76
C GLY A 96 6.90 17.04 -21.60
N ALA A 97 7.35 18.26 -21.23
CA ALA A 97 8.23 18.45 -20.08
C ALA A 97 7.53 18.07 -18.77
N LEU A 98 6.23 18.36 -18.66
CA LEU A 98 5.43 18.03 -17.49
C LEU A 98 5.34 16.53 -17.24
N TRP A 99 5.44 15.68 -18.27
CA TRP A 99 5.32 14.22 -18.17
C TRP A 99 6.67 13.49 -18.13
N ARG A 100 7.80 14.23 -18.20
CA ARG A 100 9.12 13.62 -18.01
C ARG A 100 9.22 13.03 -16.60
N GLY A 101 9.74 11.80 -16.52
CA GLY A 101 9.87 11.07 -15.25
C GLY A 101 8.62 10.36 -14.76
N PHE A 102 7.46 10.50 -15.43
CA PHE A 102 6.21 9.82 -15.03
C PHE A 102 6.38 8.28 -14.95
N GLY A 103 7.04 7.68 -15.94
CA GLY A 103 7.27 6.24 -15.97
C GLY A 103 8.14 5.73 -14.81
N ALA A 104 9.16 6.50 -14.41
CA ALA A 104 10.00 6.15 -13.27
C ALA A 104 9.21 6.23 -11.95
N ASN A 105 8.36 7.26 -11.80
CA ASN A 105 7.51 7.42 -10.63
C ASN A 105 6.47 6.29 -10.54
N PHE A 106 5.82 5.96 -11.66
CA PHE A 106 4.87 4.86 -11.75
C PHE A 106 5.52 3.50 -11.41
N CYS A 107 6.71 3.23 -11.97
CA CYS A 107 7.47 2.03 -11.66
C CYS A 107 7.85 1.97 -10.17
N GLY A 108 8.28 3.10 -9.60
CA GLY A 108 8.61 3.21 -8.17
C GLY A 108 7.42 2.87 -7.27
N VAL A 109 6.22 3.35 -7.61
CA VAL A 109 5.00 3.01 -6.86
C VAL A 109 4.64 1.53 -7.00
N LEU A 110 4.75 0.95 -8.20
CA LEU A 110 4.50 -0.48 -8.41
C LEU A 110 5.45 -1.36 -7.59
N VAL A 111 6.76 -1.08 -7.67
CA VAL A 111 7.79 -1.80 -6.92
C VAL A 111 7.62 -1.61 -5.42
N GLY A 112 7.28 -0.39 -4.98
CA GLY A 112 6.98 -0.09 -3.59
C GLY A 112 5.83 -0.95 -3.05
N ASN A 113 4.75 -1.08 -3.81
CA ASN A 113 3.61 -1.90 -3.42
C ASN A 113 3.92 -3.40 -3.37
N LEU A 114 4.69 -3.91 -4.34
CA LEU A 114 5.14 -5.32 -4.31
C LEU A 114 6.00 -5.60 -3.07
N THR A 115 6.94 -4.69 -2.80
CA THR A 115 7.81 -4.80 -1.62
C THR A 115 6.99 -4.73 -0.33
N ASN A 116 5.98 -3.86 -0.30
CA ASN A 116 5.11 -3.67 0.83
C ASN A 116 4.23 -4.91 1.12
N ASP A 117 3.72 -5.57 0.08
CA ASP A 117 2.99 -6.84 0.20
C ASP A 117 3.85 -7.93 0.84
N ILE A 118 5.08 -8.11 0.33
CA ILE A 118 6.06 -9.06 0.88
C ILE A 118 6.41 -8.71 2.33
N ALA A 119 6.64 -7.43 2.61
CA ALA A 119 6.99 -6.96 3.94
C ALA A 119 5.88 -7.22 4.96
N TYR A 120 4.62 -6.94 4.62
CA TYR A 120 3.50 -7.22 5.52
C TYR A 120 3.31 -8.70 5.79
N HIS A 121 3.50 -9.56 4.78
CA HIS A 121 3.45 -11.01 4.97
C HIS A 121 4.49 -11.51 5.98
N LEU A 122 5.72 -11.00 5.90
CA LEU A 122 6.76 -11.33 6.87
C LEU A 122 6.43 -10.80 8.26
N VAL A 123 6.07 -9.51 8.34
CA VAL A 123 5.75 -8.85 9.62
C VAL A 123 4.58 -9.54 10.32
N ASP A 124 3.53 -9.91 9.60
CA ASP A 124 2.37 -10.60 10.19
C ASP A 124 2.74 -11.99 10.72
N GLU A 125 3.55 -12.76 9.98
CA GLU A 125 4.09 -14.05 10.47
C GLU A 125 4.92 -13.88 11.75
N PHE A 126 5.78 -12.87 11.81
CA PHE A 126 6.55 -12.56 13.01
C PHE A 126 5.65 -12.15 14.18
N ILE A 127 4.68 -11.27 13.95
CA ILE A 127 3.72 -10.81 14.97
C ILE A 127 2.92 -12.02 15.49
N LYS A 128 2.37 -12.84 14.61
CA LYS A 128 1.61 -14.06 14.97
C LYS A 128 2.45 -15.02 15.79
N ARG A 129 3.70 -15.28 15.39
CA ARG A 129 4.63 -16.15 16.15
C ARG A 129 4.91 -15.59 17.54
N LYS A 130 5.19 -14.29 17.65
CA LYS A 130 5.50 -13.64 18.93
C LYS A 130 4.29 -13.63 19.87
N VAL A 131 3.09 -13.33 19.36
CA VAL A 131 1.83 -13.40 20.12
C VAL A 131 1.58 -14.82 20.63
N ARG A 132 1.78 -15.85 19.80
CA ARG A 132 1.58 -17.25 20.18
C ARG A 132 2.53 -17.69 21.28
N SER A 133 3.81 -17.32 21.19
CA SER A 133 4.83 -17.57 22.22
C SER A 133 4.48 -16.93 23.56
N SER A 134 4.03 -15.66 23.55
CA SER A 134 3.62 -14.95 24.77
C SER A 134 2.31 -15.45 25.37
N ARG A 135 1.39 -16.01 24.57
CA ARG A 135 0.15 -16.61 25.08
C ARG A 135 0.43 -17.96 25.77
N GLY A 136 1.29 -18.79 25.18
CA GLY A 136 1.70 -20.07 25.77
C GLY A 136 2.42 -19.91 27.12
N LYS A 137 3.34 -18.95 27.24
CA LYS A 137 4.06 -18.68 28.51
C LYS A 137 3.14 -18.14 29.61
N ARG A 138 2.23 -17.22 29.29
CA ARG A 138 1.25 -16.70 30.28
C ARG A 138 0.25 -17.79 30.71
N GLY A 139 -0.24 -18.58 29.77
CA GLY A 139 -1.14 -19.70 30.08
C GLY A 139 -0.48 -20.75 30.97
N ALA A 140 0.78 -21.12 30.67
CA ALA A 140 1.54 -22.06 31.49
C ALA A 140 1.88 -21.51 32.88
N SER A 141 2.25 -20.23 33.00
CA SER A 141 2.55 -19.60 34.30
C SER A 141 1.30 -19.47 35.17
N LEU A 142 0.15 -19.11 34.57
CA LEU A 142 -1.14 -19.05 35.28
C LEU A 142 -1.60 -20.45 35.71
N TRP A 143 -1.47 -21.45 34.84
CA TRP A 143 -1.75 -22.86 35.16
C TRP A 143 -0.85 -23.41 36.26
N TRP A 144 0.42 -23.01 36.26
CA TRP A 144 1.38 -23.43 37.27
C TRP A 144 1.07 -22.80 38.63
N LEU A 145 0.62 -21.53 38.66
CA LEU A 145 0.10 -20.89 39.87
C LEU A 145 -1.18 -21.58 40.39
N ILE A 146 -2.12 -21.91 39.51
CA ILE A 146 -3.37 -22.62 39.88
C ILE A 146 -3.06 -24.01 40.47
N LYS A 147 -2.06 -24.72 39.92
CA LYS A 147 -1.65 -26.02 40.47
C LYS A 147 -0.87 -25.91 41.79
N ARG A 148 -0.29 -24.76 42.12
CA ARG A 148 0.51 -24.57 43.35
C ARG A 148 -0.23 -23.97 44.52
N THR A 149 -1.44 -23.46 44.34
CA THR A 149 -2.26 -23.03 45.48
C THR A 149 -2.79 -24.26 46.23
N PRO A 150 -2.35 -24.55 47.47
CA PRO A 150 -3.06 -25.50 48.30
C PRO A 150 -4.49 -24.94 48.48
N VAL A 151 -5.49 -25.78 48.22
CA VAL A 151 -6.89 -25.47 48.47
C VAL A 151 -7.05 -25.18 49.97
N ILE A 152 -6.95 -23.91 50.35
CA ILE A 152 -7.29 -23.44 51.69
C ILE A 152 -8.80 -23.60 51.80
N ARG A 153 -9.21 -24.74 52.35
CA ARG A 153 -10.58 -25.08 52.67
C ARG A 153 -10.99 -24.16 53.84
N LEU A 154 -11.59 -23.01 53.53
CA LEU A 154 -12.15 -22.12 54.53
C LEU A 154 -13.27 -22.86 55.29
N PRO A 155 -13.25 -22.90 56.63
CA PRO A 155 -14.33 -23.46 57.42
C PRO A 155 -15.53 -22.51 57.34
N ILE A 156 -16.56 -22.91 56.61
CA ILE A 156 -17.86 -22.24 56.64
C ILE A 156 -18.48 -22.53 58.01
N SER A 157 -18.30 -21.57 58.94
CA SER A 157 -18.98 -21.55 60.23
C SER A 157 -20.48 -21.35 60.02
N ARG A 158 -21.25 -22.43 60.01
CA ARG A 158 -22.71 -22.39 60.16
C ARG A 158 -23.05 -21.86 61.55
N LYS A 159 -23.64 -20.67 61.64
CA LYS A 159 -24.37 -20.24 62.83
C LYS A 159 -25.78 -20.83 62.77
N THR A 160 -26.12 -21.55 63.84
CA THR A 160 -27.48 -21.83 64.32
C THR A 160 -28.30 -20.56 64.46
#